data_AF-A0A2N2P1L1-F1
#
_entry.id   AF-A0A2N2P1L1-F1
#
_cell.length_a   1.000
_cell.length_b   1.000
_cell.length_c   1.000
_cell.angle_alpha   90.00
_cell.angle_beta   90.00
_cell.angle_gamma   90.00
#
_symmetry.space_group_name_H-M   'P 1'
#
loop_
_entity.id
_entity.type
_entity.pdbx_description
1 polymer ?
#
loop_
_entity_poly.entity_id
_entity_poly.type
_entity_poly.pdbx_seq_one_letter_code
_entity_poly.pdbx_strand_id
1 'polypeptide(L)'
;MDQETVESFLKWLDSELAKENLSDSQFAAKAKLSHTVISKARRGKLPGWDACAKIAITFQMDPMEVFRNAGLLPKVPETTQELERLKYACEVLPQRYRAVALRLIQAIPED
;
A
#
# COMPACT_ATOMS: atom_id res chain seq x y z
N MET A 1 8.06 1.30 14.35
CA MET A 1 7.21 0.88 13.23
C MET A 1 5.98 0.26 13.85
N ASP A 2 4.81 0.62 13.37
CA ASP A 2 3.56 0.20 13.99
C ASP A 2 3.37 -1.33 13.84
N GLN A 3 2.99 -1.98 14.93
CA GLN A 3 2.76 -3.43 14.97
C GLN A 3 1.62 -3.81 14.02
N GLU A 4 0.63 -2.94 13.87
CA GLU A 4 -0.48 -3.12 12.92
C GLU A 4 0.02 -3.18 11.46
N THR A 5 1.03 -2.39 11.11
CA THR A 5 1.60 -2.37 9.75
C THR A 5 2.35 -3.67 9.45
N VAL A 6 3.09 -4.20 10.43
CA VAL A 6 3.79 -5.48 10.29
C VAL A 6 2.78 -6.61 10.06
N GLU A 7 1.74 -6.68 10.89
CA GLU A 7 0.71 -7.71 10.78
C GLU A 7 -0.05 -7.62 9.45
N SER A 8 -0.38 -6.39 9.03
CA SER A 8 -1.02 -6.13 7.73
C SER A 8 -0.15 -6.60 6.56
N PHE A 9 1.14 -6.26 6.57
CA PHE A 9 2.10 -6.69 5.54
C PHE A 9 2.20 -8.21 5.47
N LEU A 10 2.35 -8.88 6.62
CA LEU A 10 2.50 -10.34 6.67
C LEU A 10 1.24 -11.05 6.21
N LYS A 11 0.06 -10.58 6.63
CA LYS A 11 -1.23 -11.12 6.18
C LYS A 11 -1.42 -10.97 4.66
N TRP A 12 -1.06 -9.80 4.12
CA TRP A 12 -1.07 -9.57 2.68
C TRP A 12 -0.09 -10.51 1.96
N LEU A 13 1.16 -10.60 2.42
CA LEU A 13 2.19 -11.46 1.84
C LEU A 13 1.74 -12.93 1.85
N ASP A 14 1.17 -13.41 2.96
CA ASP A 14 0.65 -14.78 3.07
C ASP A 14 -0.48 -15.05 2.07
N SER A 15 -1.35 -14.07 1.84
CA SER A 15 -2.40 -14.18 0.82
C SER A 15 -1.82 -14.30 -0.59
N GLU A 16 -0.85 -13.46 -0.96
CA GLU A 16 -0.21 -13.52 -2.29
C GLU A 16 0.58 -14.82 -2.49
N LEU A 17 1.31 -15.28 -1.46
CA LEU A 17 2.02 -16.55 -1.48
C LEU A 17 1.06 -17.74 -1.65
N ALA A 18 -0.08 -17.72 -0.95
CA ALA A 18 -1.09 -18.77 -1.06
C ALA A 18 -1.73 -18.84 -2.45
N LYS A 19 -1.98 -17.69 -3.11
CA LYS A 19 -2.52 -17.66 -4.49
C LYS A 19 -1.62 -18.38 -5.48
N GLU A 20 -0.31 -18.31 -5.29
CA GLU A 20 0.68 -18.98 -6.14
C GLU A 20 1.22 -20.30 -5.55
N ASN A 21 0.69 -20.75 -4.41
CA ASN A 21 1.15 -21.94 -3.69
C ASN A 21 2.68 -21.93 -3.41
N LEU A 22 3.22 -20.77 -3.03
CA LEU A 22 4.64 -20.56 -2.76
C LEU A 22 4.92 -20.54 -1.25
N SER A 23 6.02 -21.15 -0.84
CA SER A 23 6.61 -20.93 0.48
C SER A 23 7.53 -19.70 0.50
N ASP A 24 7.83 -19.18 1.69
CA ASP A 24 8.76 -18.04 1.89
C ASP A 24 10.10 -18.23 1.16
N SER A 25 10.65 -19.46 1.17
CA SER A 25 11.94 -19.76 0.55
C SER A 25 11.85 -19.82 -0.97
N GLN A 26 10.80 -20.43 -1.51
CA GLN A 26 10.53 -20.49 -2.95
C GLN A 26 10.30 -19.09 -3.51
N PHE A 27 9.53 -18.28 -2.80
CA PHE A 27 9.29 -16.90 -3.18
C PHE A 27 10.55 -16.04 -3.10
N ALA A 28 11.34 -16.14 -2.02
CA ALA A 28 12.60 -15.39 -1.92
C ALA A 28 13.56 -15.72 -3.08
N ALA A 29 13.64 -16.99 -3.48
CA ALA A 29 14.40 -17.42 -4.64
C ALA A 29 13.82 -16.85 -5.95
N LYS A 30 12.50 -16.96 -6.17
CA LYS A 30 11.79 -16.43 -7.35
C LYS A 30 11.99 -14.92 -7.50
N ALA A 31 11.89 -14.18 -6.40
CA ALA A 31 12.04 -12.73 -6.34
C ALA A 31 13.50 -12.25 -6.32
N LYS A 32 14.48 -13.18 -6.35
CA LYS A 32 15.92 -12.86 -6.23
C LYS A 32 16.22 -12.00 -4.99
N LEU A 33 15.51 -12.26 -3.90
CA LEU A 33 15.73 -11.63 -2.60
C LEU A 33 16.76 -12.44 -1.81
N SER A 34 17.53 -11.76 -0.95
CA SER A 34 18.27 -12.48 0.07
C SER A 34 17.27 -13.25 0.95
N HIS A 35 17.56 -14.51 1.26
CA HIS A 35 16.76 -15.34 2.17
C HIS A 35 16.48 -14.66 3.52
N THR A 36 17.31 -13.68 3.91
CA THR A 36 17.13 -12.92 5.15
C THR A 36 16.00 -11.89 5.10
N VAL A 37 15.55 -11.47 3.91
CA VAL A 37 14.54 -10.39 3.76
C VAL A 37 13.19 -10.84 4.34
N ILE A 38 12.65 -11.97 3.86
CA ILE A 38 11.37 -12.50 4.34
C ILE A 38 11.48 -12.93 5.81
N SER A 39 12.58 -13.60 6.17
CA SER A 39 12.86 -13.97 7.57
C SER A 39 12.90 -12.75 8.52
N LYS A 40 13.44 -11.61 8.08
CA LYS A 40 13.44 -10.35 8.84
C LYS A 40 12.03 -9.76 8.92
N ALA A 41 11.26 -9.81 7.83
CA ALA A 41 9.86 -9.36 7.82
C ALA A 41 9.01 -10.14 8.82
N ARG A 42 9.17 -11.48 8.86
CA ARG A 42 8.50 -12.36 9.86
C ARG A 42 8.88 -12.02 11.31
N ARG A 43 10.04 -11.40 11.54
CA ARG A 43 10.48 -10.89 12.86
C ARG A 43 10.13 -9.42 13.10
N GLY A 44 9.29 -8.83 12.24
CA GLY A 44 8.82 -7.44 12.37
C GLY A 44 9.69 -6.39 11.70
N LYS A 45 10.74 -6.77 10.96
CA LYS A 45 11.54 -5.83 10.17
C LYS A 45 11.14 -5.88 8.70
N LEU A 46 10.24 -4.97 8.32
CA LEU A 46 9.71 -4.88 6.96
C LEU A 46 10.79 -4.59 5.91
N PRO A 47 10.58 -5.04 4.65
CA PRO A 47 11.50 -4.79 3.55
C PRO A 47 11.58 -3.30 3.20
N GLY A 48 12.76 -2.86 2.75
CA GLY A 48 12.95 -1.52 2.18
C GLY A 48 12.55 -1.44 0.71
N TRP A 49 12.73 -0.27 0.10
CA TRP A 49 12.32 0.05 -1.27
C TRP A 49 12.76 -0.97 -2.34
N ASP A 50 14.05 -1.33 -2.39
CA ASP A 50 14.57 -2.27 -3.39
C ASP A 50 13.94 -3.67 -3.27
N ALA A 51 13.79 -4.15 -2.03
CA ALA A 51 13.16 -5.43 -1.77
C ALA A 51 11.67 -5.39 -2.14
N CYS A 52 10.95 -4.31 -1.80
CA CYS A 52 9.56 -4.12 -2.18
C CYS A 52 9.37 -4.05 -3.71
N ALA A 53 10.28 -3.39 -4.43
CA ALA A 53 10.23 -3.32 -5.89
C ALA A 53 10.38 -4.70 -6.53
N LYS A 54 11.30 -5.53 -6.02
CA LYS A 54 11.46 -6.93 -6.47
C LYS A 54 10.23 -7.79 -6.16
N ILE A 55 9.62 -7.60 -4.99
CA ILE A 55 8.36 -8.26 -4.61
C ILE A 55 7.26 -7.89 -5.62
N ALA A 56 7.09 -6.60 -5.90
CA ALA A 56 6.08 -6.11 -6.83
C ALA A 56 6.25 -6.68 -8.24
N ILE A 57 7.48 -6.70 -8.76
CA ILE A 57 7.81 -7.31 -10.07
C ILE A 57 7.46 -8.79 -10.08
N THR A 58 7.76 -9.51 -8.99
CA THR A 58 7.55 -10.96 -8.92
C THR A 58 6.08 -11.33 -8.92
N PHE A 59 5.25 -10.54 -8.23
CA PHE A 59 3.79 -10.69 -8.23
C PHE A 59 3.08 -9.94 -9.37
N GLN A 60 3.82 -9.28 -10.26
CA GLN A 60 3.28 -8.50 -11.39
C GLN A 60 2.24 -7.44 -10.99
N MET A 61 2.51 -6.74 -9.88
CA MET A 61 1.61 -5.70 -9.34
C MET A 61 2.27 -4.33 -9.30
N ASP A 62 1.48 -3.28 -9.04
CA ASP A 62 1.99 -1.91 -8.88
C ASP A 62 2.92 -1.84 -7.66
N PRO A 63 4.19 -1.41 -7.81
CA PRO A 63 5.10 -1.23 -6.68
C PRO A 63 4.55 -0.30 -5.60
N MET A 64 3.68 0.66 -5.94
CA MET A 64 3.06 1.55 -4.97
C MET A 64 2.19 0.78 -3.96
N GLU A 65 1.53 -0.31 -4.35
CA GLU A 65 0.75 -1.14 -3.43
C GLU A 65 1.67 -1.84 -2.42
N VAL A 66 2.75 -2.45 -2.89
CA VAL A 66 3.73 -3.12 -2.02
C VAL A 66 4.41 -2.12 -1.08
N PHE A 67 4.73 -0.91 -1.56
CA PHE A 67 5.29 0.15 -0.73
C PHE A 67 4.34 0.57 0.39
N ARG A 68 3.03 0.68 0.12
CA ARG A 68 2.02 1.00 1.14
C ARG A 68 1.86 -0.15 2.14
N ASN A 69 1.80 -1.38 1.67
CA ASN A 69 1.73 -2.57 2.53
C ASN A 69 2.96 -2.66 3.44
N ALA A 70 4.15 -2.28 2.96
CA ALA A 70 5.38 -2.23 3.75
C ALA A 70 5.52 -0.98 4.63
N GLY A 71 4.54 -0.06 4.63
CA GLY A 71 4.58 1.19 5.39
C GLY A 71 5.58 2.23 4.87
N LEU A 72 6.09 2.07 3.65
CA LEU A 72 6.98 3.04 2.99
C LEU A 72 6.23 4.21 2.36
N LEU A 73 4.93 4.02 2.11
CA LEU A 73 3.99 5.04 1.67
C LEU A 73 2.76 5.04 2.60
N PRO A 74 2.09 6.19 2.75
CA PRO A 74 0.82 6.24 3.48
C PRO A 74 -0.21 5.31 2.80
N LYS A 75 -1.01 4.62 3.61
CA LYS A 75 -2.16 3.86 3.12
C LYS A 75 -3.05 4.82 2.31
N VAL A 76 -3.49 4.41 1.12
CA VAL A 76 -4.53 5.17 0.41
C VAL A 76 -5.80 4.97 1.21
N PRO A 77 -6.52 6.04 1.59
CA PRO A 77 -7.82 5.89 2.22
C PRO A 77 -8.68 4.97 1.35
N GLU A 78 -9.38 4.02 1.93
CA GLU A 78 -10.35 3.24 1.16
C GLU A 78 -11.25 4.22 0.41
N THR A 79 -11.31 4.09 -0.91
CA THR A 79 -12.19 4.93 -1.70
C THR A 79 -13.62 4.53 -1.37
N THR A 80 -14.22 5.22 -0.40
CA THR A 80 -15.62 5.01 -0.07
C THR A 80 -16.50 5.58 -1.17
N GLN A 81 -17.77 5.15 -1.20
CA GLN A 81 -18.74 5.72 -2.13
C GLN A 81 -18.89 7.23 -1.94
N GLU A 82 -18.70 7.75 -0.72
CA GLU A 82 -18.68 9.19 -0.45
C GLU A 82 -17.48 9.89 -1.09
N LEU A 83 -16.29 9.30 -1.04
CA LEU A 83 -15.07 9.84 -1.66
C LEU A 83 -15.18 9.94 -3.19
N GLU A 84 -15.74 8.92 -3.86
CA GLU A 84 -16.02 8.99 -5.30
C GLU A 84 -17.04 10.08 -5.64
N ARG A 85 -18.11 10.21 -4.83
CA ARG A 85 -19.10 11.29 -5.01
C ARG A 85 -18.47 12.67 -4.86
N LEU A 86 -17.58 12.84 -3.88
CA LEU A 86 -16.87 14.10 -3.65
C LEU A 86 -15.93 14.45 -4.81
N LYS A 87 -15.17 13.45 -5.30
CA LYS A 87 -14.31 13.60 -6.47
C LYS A 87 -15.11 14.00 -7.71
N TYR A 88 -16.20 13.30 -8.00
CA TYR A 88 -17.09 13.62 -9.11
C TYR A 88 -17.65 15.04 -8.99
N ALA A 89 -18.13 15.44 -7.81
CA ALA A 89 -18.62 16.80 -7.56
C ALA A 89 -17.56 17.86 -7.86
N CYS A 90 -16.29 17.61 -7.51
CA CYS A 90 -15.17 18.51 -7.81
C CYS A 90 -14.81 18.55 -9.31
N GLU A 91 -14.94 17.43 -10.03
CA GLU A 91 -14.67 17.36 -11.47
C GLU A 91 -15.69 18.17 -12.28
N VAL A 92 -16.98 18.04 -11.96
CA VAL A 92 -18.06 18.78 -12.65
C VAL A 92 -18.14 20.26 -12.25
N LEU A 93 -17.52 20.64 -11.14
CA LEU A 93 -17.55 22.01 -10.65
C LEU A 93 -16.78 22.96 -11.60
N PRO A 94 -17.36 24.09 -12.04
CA PRO A 94 -16.66 25.08 -12.85
C PRO A 94 -15.36 25.53 -12.19
N GLN A 95 -14.30 25.70 -12.99
CA GLN A 95 -12.94 25.95 -12.49
C GLN A 95 -12.86 27.12 -11.49
N ARG A 96 -13.66 28.17 -11.69
CA ARG A 96 -13.74 29.34 -10.79
C ARG A 96 -14.18 29.02 -9.35
N TYR A 97 -14.89 27.93 -9.14
CA TYR A 97 -15.37 27.53 -7.81
C TYR A 97 -14.50 26.45 -7.14
N ARG A 98 -13.58 25.81 -7.87
CA ARG A 98 -12.72 24.74 -7.31
C ARG A 98 -11.86 25.24 -6.15
N ALA A 99 -11.32 26.47 -6.25
CA ALA A 99 -10.55 27.07 -5.17
C ALA A 99 -11.38 27.38 -3.91
N VAL A 100 -12.68 27.63 -4.06
CA VAL A 100 -13.61 27.83 -2.94
C VAL A 100 -13.97 26.48 -2.31
N ALA A 101 -14.30 25.48 -3.13
CA ALA A 101 -14.57 24.13 -2.67
C ALA A 101 -13.40 23.55 -1.86
N LEU A 102 -12.16 23.73 -2.34
CA LEU A 102 -10.97 23.30 -1.61
C LEU A 102 -10.84 23.97 -0.24
N ARG A 103 -11.08 25.28 -0.14
CA ARG A 103 -11.05 26.00 1.14
C ARG A 103 -12.10 25.50 2.12
N LEU A 104 -13.30 25.19 1.63
CA LEU A 104 -14.38 24.67 2.47
C LEU A 104 -14.03 23.30 3.06
N ILE A 105 -13.44 22.42 2.24
CA ILE A 105 -12.98 21.09 2.69
C ILE A 105 -11.85 21.24 3.72
N GLN A 106 -10.88 22.13 3.48
CA GLN A 106 -9.75 22.37 4.40
C GLN A 106 -10.13 23.07 5.70
N ALA A 107 -11.31 23.71 5.76
CA ALA A 107 -11.80 24.36 6.97
C ALA A 107 -12.42 23.37 7.98
N ILE A 108 -12.59 22.11 7.58
CA ILE A 108 -13.09 21.05 8.46
C ILE A 108 -11.92 20.62 9.36
N PRO A 109 -12.04 20.71 10.69
CA PRO A 109 -11.00 20.25 11.61
C PRO A 109 -10.86 18.72 11.54
N GLU A 110 -9.62 18.23 11.63
CA GLU A 110 -9.35 16.82 11.89
C GLU A 110 -9.74 16.53 13.36
N ASP A 111 -10.55 15.49 13.58
CA ASP A 111 -10.92 15.00 14.94
C ASP A 111 -9.72 14.35 15.66
#